data_AF-A0A6I5RJZ5-F1
#
_entry.id   AF-A0A6I5RJZ5-F1
#
_cell.length_a   1.000
_cell.length_b   1.000
_cell.length_c   1.000
_cell.angle_alpha   90.00
_cell.angle_beta   90.00
_cell.angle_gamma   90.00
#
_symmetry.space_group_name_H-M   'P 1'
#
loop_
_entity.id
_entity.type
_entity.pdbx_description
1 polymer ?
#
loop_
_entity_poly.entity_id
_entity_poly.type
_entity_poly.pdbx_seq_one_letter_code
_entity_poly.pdbx_strand_id
1 'polypeptide(L)' 'KAASRGSELTTSQIAQLLGLSNSVITKNSVSFDYERFRFTRAGRSGRQISWKVEYLDKR' A
#
# COMPACT_ATOMS: atom_id res chain seq x y z
N LYS A 1 16.72 4.49 -17.90
CA LYS A 1 16.23 3.42 -16.99
C LYS A 1 14.81 3.79 -16.60
N ALA A 2 13.80 3.19 -17.23
CA ALA A 2 12.41 3.51 -16.96
C ALA A 2 12.05 2.99 -15.55
N ALA A 3 11.89 3.91 -14.59
CA ALA A 3 11.26 3.59 -13.33
C ALA A 3 9.77 3.39 -13.64
N SER A 4 9.30 2.15 -13.57
CA SER A 4 7.88 1.87 -13.48
C SER A 4 7.36 2.71 -12.32
N ARG A 5 6.61 3.77 -12.61
CA ARG A 5 5.95 4.62 -11.62
C ARG A 5 4.83 3.82 -10.94
N GLY A 6 5.19 2.81 -10.17
CA GLY A 6 4.29 2.29 -9.15
C GLY A 6 4.15 3.40 -8.14
N SER A 7 2.95 3.95 -7.97
CA SER A 7 2.67 4.93 -6.93
C SER A 7 2.98 4.28 -5.59
N GLU A 8 4.09 4.65 -4.96
CA GLU A 8 4.43 4.22 -3.61
C GLU A 8 3.66 5.09 -2.63
N LEU A 9 2.78 4.48 -1.85
CA LEU A 9 2.04 5.15 -0.78
C LEU A 9 2.55 4.69 0.57
N THR A 10 2.56 5.60 1.54
CA THR A 10 2.92 5.28 2.91
C THR A 10 1.70 4.77 3.67
N THR A 11 1.91 4.05 4.77
CA THR A 11 0.80 3.58 5.64
C THR A 11 -0.16 4.71 6.00
N SER A 12 0.35 5.89 6.39
CA SER A 12 -0.49 7.03 6.77
C SER A 12 -1.33 7.57 5.62
N GLN A 13 -0.79 7.58 4.39
CA GLN A 13 -1.54 8.01 3.21
C GLN A 13 -2.65 7.02 2.88
N ILE A 14 -2.38 5.72 2.96
CA ILE A 14 -3.41 4.71 2.72
C ILE A 14 -4.49 4.76 3.80
N ALA A 15 -4.10 4.95 5.07
CA ALA A 15 -5.04 5.13 6.17
C ALA A 15 -5.99 6.30 5.93
N GLN A 16 -5.47 7.44 5.48
CA GLN A 16 -6.26 8.62 5.12
C GLN A 16 -7.19 8.37 3.93
N LEU A 17 -6.69 7.73 2.88
CA LEU A 17 -7.48 7.42 1.67
C LEU A 17 -8.63 6.45 1.95
N LEU A 18 -8.40 5.46 2.81
CA LEU A 18 -9.37 4.42 3.12
C LEU A 18 -10.23 4.74 4.35
N GLY A 19 -9.95 5.83 5.07
CA GLY A 19 -10.60 6.14 6.35
C GLY A 19 -10.33 5.09 7.45
N LEU A 20 -9.18 4.42 7.38
CA LEU A 20 -8.79 3.34 8.30
C LEU A 20 -7.72 3.81 9.29
N SER A 21 -7.53 3.07 10.38
CA SER A 21 -6.38 3.30 11.26
C SER A 21 -5.11 2.64 10.71
N ASN A 22 -3.95 3.26 10.97
CA ASN A 22 -2.64 2.72 10.57
C ASN A 22 -2.44 1.27 11.04
N SER A 23 -2.95 0.93 12.23
CA SER A 23 -2.83 -0.39 12.83
C SER A 23 -3.50 -1.47 11.98
N VAL A 24 -4.64 -1.17 11.35
CA VAL A 24 -5.36 -2.11 10.47
C VAL A 24 -4.51 -2.46 9.24
N ILE A 25 -3.82 -1.46 8.68
CA ILE A 25 -2.95 -1.65 7.52
C ILE A 25 -1.68 -2.41 7.90
N THR A 26 -1.05 -2.07 9.03
CA THR A 26 0.21 -2.71 9.46
C THR A 26 0.04 -4.11 10.05
N LYS A 27 -1.19 -4.50 10.41
CA LYS A 27 -1.50 -5.85 10.91
C LYS A 27 -1.26 -6.92 9.83
N ASN A 28 -1.43 -6.55 8.56
CA ASN A 28 -1.13 -7.40 7.42
C ASN A 28 0.32 -7.15 6.97
N SER A 29 1.25 -8.00 7.39
CA SER A 29 2.70 -7.73 7.36
C SER A 29 3.34 -7.73 5.95
N VAL A 30 2.63 -8.20 4.92
CA VAL A 30 3.18 -8.44 3.57
C VAL A 30 2.35 -7.76 2.49
N SER A 31 1.04 -8.00 2.45
CA SER A 31 0.11 -7.40 1.50
C SER A 31 -1.31 -7.42 2.05
N PHE A 32 -2.17 -6.53 1.54
CA PHE A 32 -3.61 -6.60 1.77
C PHE A 32 -4.35 -6.11 0.54
N ASP A 33 -5.56 -6.65 0.36
CA ASP A 33 -6.46 -6.25 -0.71
C ASP A 33 -7.59 -5.42 -0.11
N TYR A 34 -7.97 -4.34 -0.78
CA TYR A 34 -9.11 -3.50 -0.42
C TYR A 34 -9.84 -3.09 -1.70
N GLU A 35 -11.13 -3.45 -1.77
CA GLU A 35 -11.95 -3.32 -2.98
C GLU A 35 -11.26 -3.95 -4.22
N ARG A 36 -10.84 -3.12 -5.18
CA ARG A 36 -10.14 -3.52 -6.40
C ARG A 36 -8.66 -3.16 -6.38
N PHE A 37 -8.08 -2.93 -5.22
CA PHE A 37 -6.66 -2.57 -5.08
C PHE A 37 -5.94 -3.57 -4.20
N ARG A 38 -4.74 -3.96 -4.64
CA ARG A 38 -3.76 -4.71 -3.86
C ARG A 38 -2.66 -3.79 -3.41
N PHE A 39 -2.43 -3.75 -2.11
CA PHE A 39 -1.35 -3.03 -1.48
C PHE A 39 -0.30 -4.03 -1.05
N THR A 40 0.90 -3.92 -1.61
CA THR A 40 2.02 -4.81 -1.30
C THR A 40 3.15 -4.00 -0.70
N ARG A 41 3.72 -4.46 0.41
CA ARG A 41 4.81 -3.75 1.07
C ARG A 41 6.03 -3.65 0.15
N ALA A 42 6.41 -2.44 -0.22
CA ALA A 42 7.56 -2.15 -1.08
C ALA A 42 8.86 -1.97 -0.29
N GLY A 43 8.75 -1.47 0.95
CA GLY A 43 9.92 -1.22 1.78
C GLY A 43 9.59 -0.58 3.11
N ARG A 44 10.63 -0.25 3.87
CA ARG A 44 10.52 0.50 5.12
C ARG A 44 11.70 1.45 5.24
N SER A 45 11.42 2.71 5.58
CA SER A 45 12.41 3.71 5.93
C SER A 45 12.13 4.23 7.33
N GLY A 46 13.03 3.95 8.28
CA GLY A 46 12.83 4.28 9.70
C GLY A 46 11.57 3.62 10.30
N ARG A 47 10.54 4.41 10.62
CA ARG A 47 9.23 3.95 11.12
C ARG A 47 8.14 3.89 10.04
N GLN A 48 8.42 4.38 8.84
CA GLN A 48 7.46 4.49 7.75
C GLN A 48 7.56 3.28 6.83
N ILE A 49 6.41 2.68 6.50
CA ILE A 49 6.31 1.58 5.54
C ILE A 49 5.78 2.16 4.22
N SER A 50 6.46 1.83 3.12
CA SER A 50 6.03 2.14 1.76
C SER A 50 5.33 0.94 1.15
N TRP A 51 4.29 1.21 0.38
CA TRP A 51 3.40 0.23 -0.22
C TRP A 51 3.26 0.51 -1.71
N LYS A 52 3.45 -0.52 -2.53
CA LYS A 52 3.11 -0.52 -3.93
C LYS A 52 1.61 -0.80 -4.06
N VAL A 53 0.92 -0.02 -4.87
CA VAL A 53 -0.50 -0.18 -5.16
C VAL A 53 -0.68 -0.76 -6.56
N GLU A 54 -1.49 -1.80 -6.67
CA GLU A 54 -1.84 -2.45 -7.93
C GLU A 54 -3.36 -2.53 -8.06
N TYR A 55 -3.91 -2.17 -9.21
CA TYR A 55 -5.34 -2.32 -9.48
C TYR A 55 -5.63 -3.76 -9.94
N LEU A 56 -6.51 -4.44 -9.21
CA LEU A 56 -6.98 -5.80 -9.43
C LEU A 56 -8.16 -5.77 -10.41
N ASP A 57 -7.91 -5.41 -11.68
CA ASP A 57 -8.88 -5.69 -12.74
C ASP A 57 -8.67 -7.12 -13.24
N LYS A 58 -9.67 -7.97 -13.03
CA LYS A 58 -9.79 -9.20 -13.81
C LYS A 58 -10.58 -8.86 -15.06
N ARG A 59 -9.90 -8.74 -16.19
CA ARG A 59 -10.54 -8.90 -17.50
C ARG A 59 -11.17 -10.29 -17.60
#